data_AF-A0A8X6LI67-F1
#
_entry.id   AF-A0A8X6LI67-F1
#
_cell.length_a   1.000
_cell.length_b   1.000
_cell.length_c   1.000
_cell.angle_alpha   90.00
_cell.angle_beta   90.00
_cell.angle_gamma   90.00
#
_symmetry.space_group_name_H-M   'P 1'
#
loop_
_entity.id
_entity.type
_entity.pdbx_description
1 polymer ?
#
loop_
_entity_poly.entity_id
_entity_poly.type
_entity_poly.pdbx_seq_one_letter_code
_entity_poly.pdbx_strand_id
1 'polypeptide(L)' 'MAEITAVKIPPYNFSDPQLWFSTCERTFALGVPKAITDTCTKFNYIVLNLPPEAAAIVRDLISTPDETDPYGAIKAQLIQ' A
#
# COMPACT_ATOMS: atom_id res chain seq x y z
N MET A 1 -23.38 11.31 -11.48
CA MET A 1 -22.05 10.67 -11.54
C MET A 1 -21.72 10.21 -10.13
N ALA A 2 -21.39 8.94 -9.90
CA ALA A 2 -20.97 8.50 -8.57
C ALA A 2 -19.61 9.14 -8.26
N GLU A 3 -19.52 9.87 -7.15
CA GLU A 3 -18.23 10.39 -6.69
C GLU A 3 -17.34 9.22 -6.28
N ILE A 4 -16.31 8.94 -7.07
CA ILE A 4 -15.28 7.96 -6.72
C ILE A 4 -14.37 8.65 -5.71
N THR A 5 -14.57 8.37 -4.43
CA THR A 5 -13.65 8.86 -3.39
C THR A 5 -12.43 7.96 -3.38
N ALA A 6 -11.27 8.51 -3.76
CA ALA A 6 -10.01 7.81 -3.64
C ALA A 6 -9.76 7.43 -2.17
N VAL A 7 -9.33 6.18 -1.95
CA VAL A 7 -8.92 5.69 -0.64
C VAL A 7 -7.81 6.59 -0.07
N LYS A 8 -8.03 7.13 1.13
CA LYS A 8 -7.06 7.97 1.84
C LYS A 8 -6.18 7.09 2.72
N ILE A 9 -4.94 6.89 2.29
CA ILE A 9 -3.94 6.16 3.06
C ILE A 9 -3.39 7.07 4.16
N PRO A 10 -3.26 6.58 5.41
CA PRO A 10 -2.65 7.36 6.48
C PRO A 10 -1.14 7.56 6.22
N PRO A 11 -0.51 8.58 6.82
CA PRO A 11 0.94 8.74 6.79
C PRO A 11 1.65 7.46 7.27
N TYR A 12 2.79 7.13 6.64
CA TYR A 12 3.57 5.97 7.00
C TYR A 12 4.04 6.02 8.46
N ASN A 13 3.89 4.92 9.19
CA ASN A 13 4.34 4.81 10.58
C ASN A 13 5.61 3.97 10.67
N PHE A 14 6.77 4.64 10.74
CA PHE A 14 8.06 3.97 10.91
C PHE A 14 8.17 3.16 12.21
N SER A 15 7.46 3.56 13.27
CA SER A 15 7.54 2.90 14.57
C SER A 15 6.75 1.59 14.63
N ASP A 16 5.73 1.45 13.78
CA ASP A 16 4.91 0.23 13.68
C ASP A 16 4.35 0.07 12.26
N PRO A 17 5.17 -0.44 11.31
CA PRO A 17 4.73 -0.71 9.95
C PRO A 17 3.58 -1.72 9.88
N GLN A 18 3.54 -2.69 10.79
CA GLN A 18 2.49 -3.72 10.82
C GLN A 18 1.12 -3.11 11.13
N LEU A 19 1.02 -2.21 12.10
CA LEU A 19 -0.20 -1.46 12.38
C LEU A 19 -0.59 -0.55 11.22
N TRP A 20 0.38 0.09 10.57
CA TRP A 20 0.12 0.92 9.40
C TRP A 20 -0.49 0.11 8.25
N PHE A 21 0.11 -1.04 7.89
CA PHE A 21 -0.45 -1.93 6.87
C PHE A 21 -1.84 -2.43 7.26
N SER A 22 -2.05 -2.79 8.53
CA SER A 22 -3.37 -3.20 9.03
C SER A 22 -4.43 -2.11 8.85
N THR A 23 -4.03 -0.84 8.96
CA THR A 23 -4.93 0.30 8.73
C THR A 23 -5.19 0.50 7.23
N CYS A 24 -4.17 0.38 6.38
CA CYS A 24 -4.31 0.45 4.92
C CYS A 24 -5.30 -0.59 4.40
N GLU A 25 -5.23 -1.84 4.88
CA GLU A 25 -6.15 -2.92 4.50
C GLU A 25 -7.61 -2.59 4.84
N ARG A 26 -7.85 -1.97 6.00
CA ARG A 26 -9.19 -1.49 6.37
C ARG A 26 -9.67 -0.41 5.42
N THR A 27 -8.80 0.52 5.03
CA THR A 27 -9.18 1.57 4.07
C THR A 27 -9.46 0.99 2.68
N PHE A 28 -8.68 0.01 2.23
CA PHE A 28 -8.94 -0.70 0.97
C PHE A 28 -10.29 -1.42 0.99
N ALA A 29 -10.64 -2.05 2.10
CA ALA A 29 -11.95 -2.70 2.28
C ALA A 29 -13.13 -1.71 2.24
N LEU A 30 -12.89 -0.45 2.60
CA LEU A 30 -13.88 0.63 2.59
C LEU A 30 -13.92 1.44 1.28
N GLY A 31 -13.20 1.00 0.24
CA GLY A 31 -13.22 1.66 -1.08
C GLY A 31 -14.63 1.81 -1.65
N VAL A 32 -14.92 2.96 -2.27
CA VAL A 32 -16.22 3.27 -2.89
C VAL A 32 -16.03 3.49 -4.38
N PRO A 33 -16.84 2.87 -5.26
CA PRO A 33 -18.06 2.10 -5.00
C PRO A 33 -17.84 0.63 -4.59
N LYS A 34 -16.59 0.13 -4.61
CA LYS A 34 -16.24 -1.24 -4.20
C LYS A 34 -14.88 -1.28 -3.52
N ALA A 35 -14.68 -2.30 -2.69
CA ALA A 35 -13.40 -2.58 -2.06
C ALA A 35 -12.27 -2.73 -3.09
N ILE A 36 -11.07 -2.29 -2.69
CA ILE A 36 -9.85 -2.46 -3.47
C ILE A 36 -9.24 -3.82 -3.12
N THR A 37 -9.40 -4.79 -4.02
CA THR A 37 -8.93 -6.17 -3.84
C THR A 37 -7.73 -6.52 -4.71
N ASP A 38 -7.50 -5.77 -5.79
CA ASP A 38 -6.41 -5.99 -6.72
C ASP A 38 -5.05 -5.66 -6.09
N THR A 39 -4.11 -6.61 -6.12
CA THR A 39 -2.79 -6.49 -5.49
C THR A 39 -1.97 -5.36 -6.11
N CYS A 40 -1.98 -5.22 -7.43
CA CYS A 40 -1.27 -4.14 -8.14
C CYS A 40 -1.80 -2.76 -7.73
N THR A 41 -3.12 -2.62 -7.59
CA THR A 41 -3.76 -1.39 -7.14
C THR A 41 -3.36 -1.07 -5.70
N LYS A 42 -3.42 -2.05 -4.79
CA LYS A 42 -2.97 -1.85 -3.40
C LYS A 42 -1.50 -1.44 -3.35
N PHE A 43 -0.63 -2.11 -4.11
CA PHE A 43 0.78 -1.78 -4.23
C PHE A 43 1.00 -0.33 -4.65
N ASN A 44 0.31 0.15 -5.69
CA ASN A 44 0.41 1.54 -6.15
C ASN A 44 0.02 2.54 -5.04
N TYR A 45 -1.03 2.25 -4.27
CA TYR A 45 -1.39 3.08 -3.12
C TYR A 45 -0.30 3.12 -2.06
N ILE A 46 0.34 1.99 -1.77
CA ILE A 46 1.46 1.95 -0.82
C ILE A 46 2.62 2.80 -1.34
N VAL A 47 3.10 2.56 -2.57
CA VAL A 47 4.24 3.28 -3.15
C VAL A 47 4.03 4.79 -3.14
N LEU A 48 2.84 5.27 -3.51
CA LEU A 48 2.52 6.71 -3.51
C LEU A 48 2.46 7.34 -2.12
N ASN A 49 2.34 6.54 -1.06
CA ASN A 49 2.23 7.01 0.33
C ASN A 49 3.47 6.66 1.18
N LEU A 50 4.51 6.10 0.56
CA LEU A 50 5.79 5.93 1.24
C LEU A 50 6.58 7.24 1.24
N PRO A 51 7.14 7.66 2.38
CA PRO A 51 8.16 8.69 2.41
C PRO A 51 9.45 8.21 1.73
N PRO A 52 10.32 9.11 1.25
CA PRO A 52 11.54 8.75 0.52
C PRO A 52 12.42 7.73 1.24
N GLU A 53 12.53 7.82 2.57
CA GLU A 53 13.34 6.92 3.39
C GLU A 53 12.79 5.49 3.38
N ALA A 54 11.46 5.33 3.44
CA ALA A 54 10.83 4.01 3.35
C ALA A 54 10.86 3.47 1.91
N ALA A 55 10.64 4.33 0.91
CA ALA A 55 10.72 3.93 -0.50
C ALA A 55 12.13 3.45 -0.88
N ALA A 56 13.18 4.03 -0.29
CA ALA A 56 14.56 3.59 -0.48
C ALA A 56 14.82 2.15 0.01
N ILE A 57 14.17 1.72 1.10
CA ILE A 57 14.29 0.35 1.64
C ILE A 57 13.77 -0.70 0.65
N VAL A 58 12.71 -0.36 -0.09
CA VAL A 58 12.03 -1.26 -1.02
C VAL A 58 12.21 -0.86 -2.49
N ARG A 59 13.28 -0.10 -2.79
CA ARG A 59 13.55 0.44 -4.13
C ARG A 59 13.49 -0.63 -5.22
N ASP A 60 14.07 -1.79 -4.95
CA ASP A 60 14.14 -2.89 -5.93
C ASP A 60 12.73 -3.44 -6.21
N LEU A 61 11.90 -3.58 -5.17
CA LEU A 61 10.49 -3.98 -5.31
C LEU A 61 9.63 -2.92 -6.01
N ILE A 62 9.99 -1.64 -5.90
CA ILE A 62 9.32 -0.56 -6.65
C ILE A 62 9.73 -0.59 -8.12
N SER A 63 11.03 -0.78 -8.39
CA SER A 63 11.60 -0.75 -9.75
C SER A 63 11.28 -2.02 -10.55
N THR A 64 11.15 -3.14 -9.85
CA THR A 64 10.86 -4.45 -10.42
C THR A 64 9.87 -5.16 -9.47
N PRO A 65 8.59 -4.78 -9.54
CA PRO A 65 7.56 -5.38 -8.71
C PRO A 65 7.39 -6.87 -9.00
N ASP A 66 6.98 -7.63 -7.98
CA ASP A 66 6.59 -9.02 -8.14
C ASP A 66 5.43 -9.12 -9.15
N GLU A 67 5.50 -10.08 -10.07
CA GLU A 67 4.52 -10.22 -11.15
C GLU A 67 3.16 -10.74 -10.66
N THR A 68 3.12 -11.39 -9.50
CA THR A 68 1.95 -12.12 -8.99
C THR A 68 1.33 -11.46 -7.76
N ASP A 69 2.16 -10.99 -6.82
CA ASP A 69 1.71 -10.35 -5.58
C ASP A 69 2.66 -9.21 -5.14
N PRO A 70 2.71 -8.10 -5.88
CA PRO A 70 3.56 -6.97 -5.55
C PRO A 70 3.23 -6.35 -4.20
N TYR A 71 1.96 -6.37 -3.79
CA TYR A 71 1.55 -5.87 -2.47
C TYR A 71 2.03 -6.77 -1.33
N GLY A 72 1.93 -8.10 -1.47
CA GLY A 72 2.46 -9.03 -0.49
C GLY A 72 3.98 -8.89 -0.31
N ALA A 73 4.72 -8.78 -1.43
CA ALA A 73 6.17 -8.63 -1.42
C ALA A 73 6.62 -7.35 -0.69
N ILE A 74 6.05 -6.18 -1.04
CA ILE A 74 6.43 -4.91 -0.40
C ILE A 74 6.05 -4.87 1.09
N LYS A 75 4.90 -5.47 1.44
CA LYS A 75 4.43 -5.57 2.83
C LYS A 75 5.36 -6.43 3.67
N ALA A 76 5.78 -7.58 3.16
CA ALA A 76 6.72 -8.45 3.84
C ALA A 76 8.05 -7.73 4.10
N GLN A 77 8.56 -6.98 3.12
CA GLN A 77 9.85 -6.29 3.25
C GLN A 77 9.81 -5.10 4.23
N LEU A 78 8.71 -4.35 4.30
CA LEU A 78 8.59 -3.19 5.18
C LEU A 78 8.23 -3.53 6.64
N ILE A 79 7.72 -4.74 6.90
CA ILE A 79 7.38 -5.22 8.25
C ILE A 79 8.55 -5.95 8.93
N GLN A 80 9.61 -6.30 8.19
CA GLN A 80 10.79 -7.03 8.67
C GLN A 80 11.39 -6.51 9.99
#